data_AF-A0A2T2UL36-F1
#
_entry.id   AF-A0A2T2UL36-F1
#
_cell.length_a   1.000
_cell.length_b   1.000
_cell.length_c   1.000
_cell.angle_alpha   90.00
_cell.angle_beta   90.00
_cell.angle_gamma   90.00
#
_symmetry.space_group_name_H-M   'P 1'
#
loop_
_entity.id
_entity.type
_entity.pdbx_description
1 polymer ?
#
loop_
_entity_poly.entity_id
_entity_poly.type
_entity_poly.pdbx_seq_one_letter_code
_entity_poly.pdbx_strand_id
1 'polypeptide(L)'
;NIFQTSVFILFISIGKVHGASAPILLKNAPEAVYSNPLPHVLILTAIVVGVATTAVGLALVVRIREAYGTIEEQRIHQSEQEEETL
;
A
#
# COMPACT_ATOMS: atom_id res chain seq x y z
N ASN A 1 0.34 -3.19 -6.09
CA ASN A 1 1.38 -2.31 -5.50
C ASN A 1 1.87 -1.17 -6.39
N ILE A 2 1.96 -1.30 -7.71
CA ILE A 2 2.43 -0.20 -8.60
C ILE A 2 1.64 1.10 -8.40
N PHE A 3 0.30 1.02 -8.43
CA PHE A 3 -0.56 2.19 -8.25
C PHE A 3 -0.28 2.95 -6.94
N GLN A 4 -0.15 2.21 -5.83
CA GLN A 4 0.13 2.79 -4.53
C GLN A 4 1.48 3.52 -4.50
N THR A 5 2.53 2.91 -5.06
CA THR A 5 3.85 3.56 -5.17
C THR A 5 3.79 4.84 -6.01
N SER A 6 3.04 4.84 -7.11
CA SER A 6 2.85 6.03 -7.94
C SER A 6 2.19 7.18 -7.17
N VAL A 7 1.15 6.89 -6.39
CA VAL A 7 0.49 7.88 -5.53
C VAL A 7 1.46 8.43 -4.48
N PHE A 8 2.33 7.59 -3.90
CA PHE A 8 3.33 8.05 -2.94
C PHE A 8 4.30 9.05 -3.56
N ILE A 9 4.83 8.74 -4.75
CA ILE A 9 5.75 9.62 -5.46
C ILE A 9 5.07 10.96 -5.80
N LEU A 10 3.81 10.93 -6.24
CA LEU A 10 3.04 12.15 -6.53
C LEU A 10 2.91 13.06 -5.30
N PHE A 11 2.50 12.51 -4.15
CA PHE A 11 2.31 13.27 -2.92
C PHE A 11 3.61 13.80 -2.31
N ILE A 12 4.69 12.99 -2.33
CA ILE A 12 6.00 13.42 -1.84
C ILE A 12 6.53 14.59 -2.68
N SER A 13 6.33 14.53 -4.00
CA SER A 13 6.79 15.57 -4.93
C SER A 13 6.12 16.91 -4.66
N ILE A 14 4.81 16.91 -4.35
CA ILE A 14 4.06 18.13 -3.99
C ILE A 14 4.50 18.69 -2.62
N GLY A 15 4.90 17.83 -1.70
CA GLY A 15 5.31 18.22 -0.35
C GLY A 15 6.70 18.84 -0.22
N LYS A 16 7.55 18.72 -1.25
CA LYS A 16 8.94 19.19 -1.19
C LYS A 16 9.04 20.70 -1.41
N VAL A 17 9.56 21.41 -0.41
CA VAL A 17 9.94 22.82 -0.53
C VAL A 17 11.41 22.94 -0.95
N HIS A 18 11.73 23.82 -1.90
CA HIS A 18 13.08 24.04 -2.38
C HIS A 18 13.98 24.62 -1.27
N GLY A 19 15.20 24.11 -1.10
CA GLY A 19 16.11 24.54 -0.03
C GLY A 19 15.73 24.10 1.39
N ALA A 20 14.57 23.47 1.58
CA ALA A 20 14.11 23.02 2.89
C ALA A 20 14.67 21.63 3.25
N SER A 21 14.98 21.43 4.53
CA SER A 21 15.39 20.14 5.10
C SER A 21 14.18 19.24 5.42
N ALA A 22 14.45 18.00 5.83
CA ALA A 22 13.43 17.09 6.36
C ALA A 22 12.85 17.66 7.67
N PRO A 23 11.55 17.46 7.97
CA PRO A 23 10.85 18.05 9.12
C PRO A 23 11.26 17.41 10.45
N ILE A 24 12.52 17.58 10.81
CA ILE A 24 13.16 17.05 12.03
C ILE A 24 13.93 18.22 12.64
N LEU A 25 13.53 18.62 13.85
CA LEU A 25 14.15 19.75 14.54
C LEU A 25 15.62 19.45 14.85
N LEU A 26 16.50 20.35 14.39
CA LEU A 26 17.95 20.25 14.59
C LEU A 26 18.36 21.28 15.64
N LYS A 27 18.90 20.83 16.78
CA LYS A 27 19.32 21.72 17.88
C LYS A 27 20.37 22.76 17.47
N ASN A 28 21.16 22.49 16.44
CA ASN A 28 22.29 23.33 16.00
C ASN A 28 21.99 24.12 14.71
N ALA A 29 20.73 24.20 14.27
CA ALA A 29 20.36 24.89 13.04
C ALA A 29 19.05 25.70 13.21
N PRO A 30 19.07 26.80 13.98
CA PRO A 30 17.89 27.61 14.27
C PRO A 30 17.27 28.29 13.04
N GLU A 31 18.04 28.49 11.96
CA GLU A 31 17.58 29.08 10.69
C GLU A 31 17.17 28.05 9.63
N ALA A 32 17.14 26.75 9.99
CA ALA A 32 16.78 25.71 9.04
C ALA A 32 15.31 25.85 8.59
N VAL A 33 15.10 25.98 7.28
CA VAL A 33 13.77 25.87 6.67
C VAL A 33 13.42 24.39 6.56
N TYR A 34 12.22 24.01 6.96
CA TYR A 34 11.75 22.62 6.96
C TYR A 34 10.66 22.41 5.92
N SER A 35 10.66 21.22 5.29
CA SER A 35 9.60 20.81 4.38
C SER A 35 8.31 20.55 5.17
N ASN A 36 7.15 20.58 4.50
CA ASN A 36 5.87 20.35 5.17
C ASN A 36 5.82 18.93 5.81
N PRO A 37 5.52 18.78 7.10
CA PRO A 37 5.46 17.47 7.75
C PRO A 37 4.22 16.65 7.37
N LEU A 38 3.15 17.28 6.88
CA LEU A 38 1.88 16.61 6.60
C LEU A 38 2.02 15.48 5.56
N PRO A 39 2.65 15.70 4.38
CA PRO A 39 2.84 14.63 3.41
C PRO A 39 3.66 13.45 3.96
N HIS A 40 4.64 13.70 4.83
CA HIS A 40 5.46 12.62 5.42
C HIS A 40 4.61 11.67 6.29
N VAL A 41 3.75 12.23 7.14
CA VAL A 41 2.88 11.44 8.03
C VAL A 41 1.79 10.70 7.26
N LEU A 42 1.20 11.35 6.25
CA LEU A 42 0.19 10.73 5.40
C LEU A 42 0.75 9.53 4.63
N ILE A 43 1.95 9.64 4.07
CA ILE A 43 2.59 8.55 3.34
C ILE A 43 3.05 7.43 4.27
N LEU A 44 3.60 7.73 5.45
CA LEU A 44 3.95 6.70 6.42
C LEU A 44 2.73 5.83 6.80
N THR A 45 1.59 6.48 7.05
CA THR A 45 0.32 5.79 7.31
C THR A 45 -0.12 4.95 6.11
N ALA A 46 -0.07 5.52 4.91
CA ALA A 46 -0.49 4.83 3.69
C ALA A 46 0.39 3.62 3.34
N ILE A 47 1.69 3.65 3.65
CA ILE A 47 2.60 2.52 3.47
C ILE A 47 2.16 1.34 4.33
N VAL A 48 1.90 1.57 5.62
CA VAL A 48 1.50 0.50 6.56
C VAL A 48 0.16 -0.11 6.14
N VAL A 49 -0.82 0.73 5.80
CA VAL A 49 -2.13 0.27 5.30
C VAL A 49 -1.96 -0.56 4.02
N GLY A 50 -1.13 -0.10 3.09
CA GLY A 50 -0.91 -0.79 1.83
C GLY A 50 -0.21 -2.15 1.94
N VAL A 51 0.75 -2.28 2.87
CA VAL A 51 1.37 -3.57 3.18
C VAL A 51 0.33 -4.50 3.82
N ALA A 52 -0.48 -4.00 4.75
CA ALA A 52 -1.52 -4.80 5.40
C ALA A 52 -2.56 -5.32 4.40
N THR A 53 -3.07 -4.47 3.50
CA THR A 53 -4.04 -4.89 2.48
C THR A 53 -3.44 -5.86 1.47
N THR A 54 -2.18 -5.66 1.07
CA THR A 54 -1.47 -6.62 0.21
C THR A 54 -1.34 -7.98 0.91
N ALA A 55 -0.98 -7.99 2.20
CA ALA A 55 -0.84 -9.23 2.96
C ALA A 55 -2.17 -9.99 3.07
N VAL A 56 -3.28 -9.29 3.34
CA VAL A 56 -4.62 -9.87 3.36
C VAL A 56 -5.02 -10.41 1.98
N GLY A 57 -4.76 -9.65 0.91
CA GLY A 57 -5.04 -10.10 -0.45
C GLY A 57 -4.27 -11.37 -0.83
N LEU A 58 -2.98 -11.44 -0.48
CA LEU A 58 -2.17 -12.65 -0.70
C LEU A 58 -2.64 -13.82 0.16
N ALA A 59 -3.00 -13.58 1.42
CA ALA A 59 -3.55 -14.61 2.29
C ALA A 59 -4.85 -15.19 1.70
N LEU A 60 -5.71 -14.34 1.15
CA LEU A 60 -6.93 -14.77 0.47
C LEU A 60 -6.62 -15.62 -0.78
N VAL A 61 -5.65 -15.22 -1.61
CA VAL A 61 -5.23 -16.01 -2.78
C VAL A 61 -4.73 -17.40 -2.37
N VAL A 62 -3.94 -17.49 -1.30
CA VAL A 62 -3.48 -18.78 -0.76
C VAL A 62 -4.67 -19.62 -0.30
N ARG A 63 -5.60 -19.04 0.46
CA ARG A 63 -6.79 -19.74 0.94
C ARG A 63 -7.68 -20.26 -0.19
N ILE A 64 -7.88 -19.48 -1.24
CA ILE A 64 -8.64 -19.90 -2.42
C ILE A 64 -7.97 -21.11 -3.08
N ARG A 65 -6.65 -21.07 -3.27
CA ARG A 65 -5.92 -22.19 -3.85
C ARG A 65 -5.96 -23.45 -2.98
N GLU A 66 -5.93 -23.30 -1.66
CA GLU A 66 -6.08 -24.42 -0.72
C GLU A 66 -7.46 -25.07 -0.79
N ALA A 67 -8.52 -24.27 -0.95
CA ALA A 67 -9.90 -24.76 -1.01
C ALA A 67 -10.26 -25.39 -2.36
N TYR A 68 -9.89 -24.76 -3.48
CA TYR A 68 -10.33 -25.16 -4.83
C TYR A 68 -9.23 -25.79 -5.69
N GLY A 69 -7.97 -25.83 -5.21
CA GLY A 69 -6.83 -26.35 -5.98
C GLY A 69 -6.38 -25.47 -7.16
N THR A 70 -7.07 -24.36 -7.41
CA THR A 70 -6.83 -23.42 -8.51
C THR A 70 -7.11 -21.99 -8.05
N ILE A 71 -6.52 -21.02 -8.74
CA ILE A 71 -6.82 -19.59 -8.57
C ILE A 71 -7.61 -19.02 -9.77
N GLU A 72 -7.83 -19.84 -10.80
CA GLU A 72 -8.57 -19.47 -12.00
C GLU A 72 -10.08 -19.42 -11.70
N GLU A 73 -10.66 -18.22 -11.76
CA GLU A 73 -12.06 -17.95 -11.45
C GLU A 73 -13.04 -18.88 -12.19
N GLN A 74 -12.82 -19.08 -13.50
CA GLN A 74 -13.68 -19.93 -14.33
C GLN A 74 -13.74 -21.38 -13.81
N ARG A 75 -12.62 -21.90 -13.29
CA ARG A 75 -12.55 -23.26 -12.74
C ARG A 75 -13.20 -23.33 -11.36
N ILE A 76 -13.06 -22.29 -10.55
CA ILE A 76 -13.71 -22.18 -9.24
C ILE A 76 -15.24 -22.24 -9.43
N HIS A 77 -15.79 -21.44 -10.36
CA HIS A 77 -17.22 -21.43 -10.65
C HIS A 77 -17.76 -22.79 -11.14
N GLN A 78 -16.99 -23.52 -11.93
CA GLN A 78 -17.38 -24.87 -12.39
C GLN A 78 -17.44 -25.85 -11.22
N SER A 79 -16.45 -25.85 -10.34
CA SER A 79 -16.43 -26.72 -9.15
C SER A 79 -17.60 -26.45 -8.21
N GLU A 80 -17.97 -25.18 -8.01
CA GLU A 80 -19.13 -24.81 -7.19
C GLU A 80 -20.47 -25.29 -7.80
N GLN A 81 -20.64 -25.17 -9.12
CA GLN A 81 -21.83 -25.66 -9.81
C GLN A 81 -21.94 -27.19 -9.78
N GLU A 82 -20.82 -27.90 -9.93
CA GLU A 82 -20.78 -29.36 -9.83
C GLU A 82 -21.18 -29.84 -8.41
N GLU A 83 -20.74 -29.12 -7.38
CA GLU A 83 -21.05 -29.42 -5.97
C GLU A 83 -22.53 -29.14 -5.62
N GLU A 84 -23.16 -28.13 -6.22
CA GLU A 84 -24.59 -27.80 -6.04
C GLU A 84 -25.54 -28.79 -6.74
N THR A 85 -25.04 -29.55 -7.73
CA THR A 85 -25.86 -30.49 -8.52
C THR A 85 -25.90 -31.91 -7.90
N LEU A 86 -25.17 -32.14 -6.80
CA LEU A 86 -25.11 -33.40 -6.05
C LEU A 86 -26.04 -33.42 -4.83
#